data_AF-X6FL76-F1
#
_entry.id   AF-X6FL76-F1
#
_cell.length_a   1.000
_cell.length_b   1.000
_cell.length_c   1.000
_cell.angle_alpha   90.00
_cell.angle_beta   90.00
_cell.angle_gamma   90.00
#
_symmetry.space_group_name_H-M   'P 1'
#
loop_
_entity.id
_entity.type
_entity.pdbx_description
1 polymer ?
#
loop_
_entity_poly.entity_id
_entity_poly.type
_entity_poly.pdbx_seq_one_letter_code
_entity_poly.pdbx_strand_id
1 'polypeptide(L)'
;MNGLAESILGGIDNIGEDFVRTVYMQLGNAMGNVFTLMLTLYIVWWGYAILSGRESISPIEAAYRLGRAVIIYLLLTGWGTFFATIYQLVQSIPDEVGKVIVGAVSRATGNQLSDQAAIPALIDNLYQGAQDVANQVYSGSFYDIFGALLSLLVLLSAIIFAALAIAAIIAAKVMLFITLALAPIWIILWLYRWSSRMSEGFLSLTTFLMIQQVLIYGFLGFYFSLVNAALNTATSGGATMDSKMSLVLPLVLVTIIGIYVLMQIPSIASILNGGGYLSTVGARYSYGRFGRNAVRYSGARWAAGRAARGARQLAANSFRSSRAARAGEAARSAIQQGARDNSRPLA
;
A
#
# COMPACT_ATOMS: atom_id res chain seq x y z
N MET A 1 -3.80 3.78 -23.93
CA MET A 1 -3.18 3.39 -22.65
C MET A 1 -1.83 2.72 -22.85
N ASN A 2 -1.58 2.05 -23.99
CA ASN A 2 -0.26 1.51 -24.37
C ASN A 2 0.87 2.51 -24.10
N GLY A 3 1.80 2.15 -23.22
CA GLY A 3 2.99 2.93 -22.88
C GLY A 3 2.78 3.97 -21.77
N LEU A 4 1.56 4.20 -21.26
CA LEU A 4 1.35 5.13 -20.14
C LEU A 4 1.94 4.60 -18.84
N ALA A 5 1.76 3.31 -18.57
CA ALA A 5 2.33 2.68 -17.37
C ALA A 5 3.86 2.73 -17.41
N GLU A 6 4.45 2.50 -18.58
CA GLU A 6 5.90 2.54 -18.80
C GLU A 6 6.45 3.96 -18.66
N SER A 7 5.82 4.93 -19.31
CA SER A 7 6.18 6.35 -19.21
C SER A 7 6.11 6.88 -17.77
N ILE A 8 5.04 6.54 -17.04
CA ILE A 8 4.85 6.98 -15.66
C ILE A 8 5.86 6.30 -14.73
N LEU A 9 6.07 4.99 -14.85
CA LEU A 9 6.98 4.26 -13.98
C LEU A 9 8.45 4.62 -14.24
N GLY A 10 8.86 4.73 -15.52
CA GLY A 10 10.20 5.20 -15.87
C GLY A 10 10.45 6.66 -15.47
N GLY A 11 9.45 7.53 -15.59
CA GLY A 11 9.52 8.90 -15.09
C GLY A 11 9.70 8.96 -13.57
N ILE A 12 9.01 8.10 -12.82
CA ILE A 12 9.14 8.00 -11.36
C ILE A 12 10.52 7.47 -10.95
N ASP A 13 11.10 6.54 -11.69
CA ASP A 13 12.43 6.01 -11.39
C ASP A 13 13.51 7.10 -11.55
N ASN A 14 13.46 7.86 -12.65
CA ASN A 14 14.38 8.99 -12.87
C ASN A 14 14.22 10.09 -11.81
N ILE A 15 12.98 10.52 -11.54
CA ILE A 15 12.70 11.54 -10.53
C ILE A 15 13.10 11.04 -9.13
N GLY A 16 12.86 9.75 -8.86
CA GLY A 16 13.18 9.11 -7.59
C GLY A 16 14.68 9.05 -7.34
N GLU A 17 15.48 8.69 -8.36
CA GLU A 17 16.94 8.71 -8.27
C GLU A 17 17.47 10.12 -7.99
N ASP A 18 17.02 11.11 -8.76
CA ASP A 18 17.44 12.50 -8.57
C ASP A 18 17.03 13.04 -7.20
N PHE A 19 15.83 12.70 -6.73
CA PHE A 19 15.36 13.06 -5.39
C PHE A 19 16.25 12.44 -4.31
N VAL A 20 16.52 11.13 -4.38
CA VAL A 20 17.38 10.46 -3.41
C VAL A 20 18.77 11.06 -3.42
N ARG A 21 19.38 11.23 -4.60
CA ARG A 21 20.71 11.84 -4.75
C ARG A 21 20.76 13.23 -4.12
N THR A 22 19.80 14.08 -4.43
CA THR A 22 19.77 15.48 -3.98
C THR A 22 19.61 15.55 -2.46
N VAL A 23 18.62 14.84 -1.91
CA VAL A 23 18.35 14.85 -0.48
C VAL A 23 19.52 14.21 0.29
N TYR A 24 20.07 13.11 -0.21
CA TYR A 24 21.21 12.43 0.40
C TYR A 24 22.42 13.37 0.51
N MET A 25 22.79 14.04 -0.59
CA MET A 25 23.91 14.98 -0.58
C MET A 25 23.64 16.22 0.27
N GLN A 26 22.42 16.76 0.24
CA GLN A 26 22.06 17.90 1.08
C GLN A 26 22.10 17.56 2.57
N LEU A 27 21.61 16.38 2.96
CA LEU A 27 21.70 15.89 4.34
C LEU A 27 23.16 15.65 4.74
N GLY A 28 23.95 15.01 3.87
CA GLY A 28 25.39 14.81 4.09
C GLY A 28 26.14 16.11 4.33
N ASN A 29 25.86 17.16 3.54
CA ASN A 29 26.49 18.46 3.67
C ASN A 29 25.99 19.25 4.89
N ALA A 30 24.67 19.35 5.07
CA ALA A 30 24.07 20.12 6.15
C ALA A 30 24.38 19.52 7.53
N MET A 31 24.45 18.19 7.62
CA MET A 31 24.72 17.47 8.86
C MET A 31 26.17 17.00 8.98
N GLY A 32 27.05 17.31 8.02
CA GLY A 32 28.43 16.81 7.99
C GLY A 32 29.23 17.12 9.27
N ASN A 33 29.06 18.31 9.84
CA ASN A 33 29.65 18.68 11.12
C ASN A 33 29.10 17.83 12.27
N VAL A 34 27.78 17.62 12.31
CA VAL A 34 27.12 16.79 13.35
C VAL A 34 27.59 15.35 13.23
N PHE A 35 27.67 14.81 12.03
CA PHE A 35 28.12 13.44 11.77
C PHE A 35 29.58 13.23 12.16
N THR A 36 30.45 14.19 11.84
CA THR A 36 31.86 14.14 12.25
C THR A 36 31.99 14.22 13.77
N LEU A 37 31.17 15.05 14.43
CA LEU A 37 31.13 15.18 15.89
C LEU A 37 30.62 13.89 16.55
N MET A 38 29.59 13.25 15.98
CA MET A 38 29.11 11.94 16.43
C MET A 38 30.22 10.86 16.30
N LEU A 39 30.90 10.81 15.15
CA LEU A 39 31.98 9.85 14.93
C LEU A 39 33.17 10.07 15.87
N THR A 40 33.57 11.32 16.10
CA THR A 40 34.64 11.65 17.07
C THR A 40 34.22 11.32 18.50
N LEU A 41 33.00 11.66 18.93
CA LEU A 41 32.47 11.28 20.24
C LEU A 41 32.44 9.76 20.43
N TYR A 42 32.09 9.00 19.38
CA TYR A 42 32.12 7.54 19.44
C TYR A 42 33.54 7.01 19.69
N ILE A 43 34.54 7.52 18.96
CA ILE A 43 35.95 7.11 19.12
C ILE A 43 36.45 7.48 20.52
N VAL A 44 36.15 8.70 21.01
CA VAL A 44 36.55 9.15 22.35
C VAL A 44 35.90 8.31 23.44
N TRP A 45 34.59 8.05 23.33
CA TRP A 45 33.87 7.21 24.30
C TRP A 45 34.41 5.78 24.31
N TRP A 46 34.69 5.21 23.14
CA TRP A 46 35.28 3.88 23.03
C TRP A 46 36.70 3.84 23.60
N GLY A 47 37.53 4.86 23.33
CA GLY A 47 38.86 5.00 23.93
C GLY A 47 38.81 5.08 25.46
N TYR A 48 37.84 5.82 26.02
CA TYR A 48 37.61 5.86 27.46
C TYR A 48 37.16 4.51 28.04
N ALA A 49 36.29 3.78 27.33
CA ALA A 49 35.84 2.44 27.75
C ALA A 49 37.01 1.44 27.83
N ILE A 50 37.99 1.55 26.93
CA ILE A 50 39.22 0.76 26.96
C ILE A 50 40.09 1.15 28.15
N LEU A 51 40.35 2.45 28.34
CA LEU A 51 41.21 2.95 29.43
C LEU A 51 40.64 2.64 30.83
N SER A 52 39.31 2.58 30.96
CA SER A 52 38.63 2.24 32.22
C SER A 52 38.60 0.73 32.52
N GLY A 53 39.20 -0.11 31.67
CA GLY A 53 39.31 -1.56 31.89
C GLY A 53 37.97 -2.31 31.84
N ARG A 54 36.90 -1.67 31.36
CA ARG A 54 35.55 -2.24 31.30
C ARG A 54 35.33 -3.16 30.09
N GLU A 55 36.22 -3.12 29.11
CA GLU A 55 36.24 -4.04 27.97
C GLU A 55 37.64 -4.64 27.78
N SER A 56 37.73 -5.97 27.63
CA SER A 56 38.98 -6.66 27.33
C SER A 56 39.34 -6.49 25.85
N ILE A 57 40.54 -5.97 25.58
CA ILE A 57 41.04 -5.69 24.23
C ILE A 57 41.36 -7.02 23.51
N SER A 58 40.45 -7.48 22.65
CA SER A 58 40.87 -8.29 21.51
C SER A 58 41.23 -7.33 20.37
N PRO A 59 42.49 -7.33 19.86
CA PRO A 59 42.90 -6.47 18.75
C PRO A 59 42.01 -6.63 17.50
N ILE A 60 41.49 -7.84 17.29
CA ILE A 60 40.57 -8.16 16.20
C ILE A 60 39.21 -7.47 16.38
N GLU A 61 38.72 -7.38 17.62
CA GLU A 61 37.44 -6.73 17.91
C GLU A 61 37.56 -5.20 17.78
N ALA A 62 38.71 -4.65 18.18
CA ALA A 62 39.04 -3.25 17.94
C ALA A 62 39.10 -2.91 16.44
N ALA A 63 39.77 -3.76 15.65
CA ALA A 63 39.83 -3.62 14.20
C ALA A 63 38.43 -3.69 13.55
N TYR A 64 37.56 -4.59 14.01
CA TYR A 64 36.18 -4.68 13.51
C TYR A 64 35.36 -3.42 13.80
N ARG A 65 35.44 -2.88 15.02
CA ARG A 65 34.71 -1.64 15.39
C ARG A 65 35.23 -0.41 14.63
N LEU A 66 36.54 -0.27 14.49
CA LEU A 66 37.15 0.82 13.71
C LEU A 66 36.84 0.69 12.21
N GLY A 67 36.97 -0.52 11.65
CA GLY A 67 36.61 -0.78 10.25
C GLY A 67 35.16 -0.44 9.96
N ARG A 68 34.23 -0.81 10.85
CA ARG A 68 32.83 -0.44 10.76
C ARG A 68 32.62 1.08 10.78
N ALA A 69 33.33 1.81 11.66
CA ALA A 69 33.24 3.27 11.72
C ALA A 69 33.75 3.93 10.41
N VAL A 70 34.84 3.43 9.84
CA VAL A 70 35.37 3.91 8.55
C VAL A 70 34.38 3.64 7.40
N ILE A 71 33.81 2.44 7.33
CA ILE A 71 32.80 2.10 6.31
C ILE A 71 31.59 3.02 6.43
N ILE A 72 31.10 3.25 7.66
CA ILE A 72 29.98 4.17 7.92
C ILE A 72 30.33 5.58 7.44
N TYR A 73 31.53 6.08 7.71
CA TYR A 73 31.98 7.39 7.25
C TYR A 73 32.04 7.50 5.72
N LEU A 74 32.58 6.47 5.05
CA LEU A 74 32.64 6.40 3.59
C LEU A 74 31.26 6.35 2.94
N LEU A 75 30.32 5.62 3.53
CA LEU A 75 28.94 5.59 3.07
C LEU A 75 28.31 6.97 3.24
N LEU A 76 28.46 7.59 4.41
CA LEU A 76 27.81 8.85 4.77
C LEU A 76 28.29 10.04 3.94
N THR A 77 29.58 10.10 3.64
CA THR A 77 30.19 11.21 2.89
C THR A 77 30.20 10.98 1.39
N GLY A 78 30.18 9.71 0.94
CA GLY A 78 30.28 9.33 -0.45
C GLY A 78 28.96 8.86 -1.03
N TRP A 79 28.25 9.76 -1.74
CA TRP A 79 27.09 9.37 -2.56
C TRP A 79 27.42 8.20 -3.49
N GLY A 80 28.56 8.24 -4.18
CA GLY A 80 28.97 7.17 -5.10
C GLY A 80 29.11 5.80 -4.43
N THR A 81 29.64 5.77 -3.21
CA THR A 81 29.75 4.55 -2.41
C THR A 81 28.35 4.03 -2.04
N PHE A 82 27.49 4.89 -1.49
CA PHE A 82 26.12 4.53 -1.14
C PHE A 82 25.31 4.03 -2.35
N PHE A 83 25.47 4.72 -3.47
CA PHE A 83 24.82 4.39 -4.73
C PHE A 83 25.18 2.97 -5.17
N ALA A 84 26.47 2.67 -5.29
CA ALA A 84 26.97 1.39 -5.76
C ALA A 84 26.65 0.22 -4.79
N THR A 85 26.63 0.47 -3.48
CA THR A 85 26.47 -0.62 -2.49
C THR A 85 25.04 -0.88 -2.07
N ILE A 86 24.26 0.17 -1.79
CA ILE A 86 22.94 0.04 -1.15
C ILE A 86 21.85 0.40 -2.15
N TYR A 87 21.94 1.57 -2.78
CA TYR A 87 20.88 2.06 -3.66
C TYR A 87 20.66 1.11 -4.85
N GLN A 88 21.72 0.79 -5.58
CA GLN A 88 21.63 -0.08 -6.76
C GLN A 88 21.16 -1.48 -6.39
N LEU A 89 21.64 -2.03 -5.27
CA LEU A 89 21.21 -3.34 -4.78
C LEU A 89 19.70 -3.36 -4.46
N VAL A 90 19.24 -2.37 -3.70
CA VAL A 90 17.84 -2.29 -3.24
C VAL A 90 16.87 -2.08 -4.40
N GLN A 91 17.26 -1.32 -5.42
CA GLN A 91 16.42 -1.05 -6.59
C GLN A 91 16.46 -2.19 -7.62
N SER A 92 17.64 -2.78 -7.86
CA SER A 92 17.80 -3.81 -8.89
C SER A 92 17.12 -5.12 -8.52
N ILE A 93 17.07 -5.51 -7.24
CA ILE A 93 16.49 -6.80 -6.84
C ILE A 93 15.03 -6.92 -7.27
N PRO A 94 14.10 -6.00 -6.89
CA PRO A 94 12.72 -6.09 -7.36
C PRO A 94 12.59 -6.07 -8.87
N ASP A 95 13.36 -5.22 -9.56
CA ASP A 95 13.26 -5.05 -11.01
C ASP A 95 13.74 -6.30 -11.77
N GLU A 96 14.85 -6.91 -11.36
CA GLU A 96 15.34 -8.16 -11.95
C GLU A 96 14.39 -9.33 -11.70
N VAL A 97 13.82 -9.42 -10.49
CA VAL A 97 12.80 -10.43 -10.19
C VAL A 97 11.55 -10.21 -11.07
N GLY A 98 11.15 -8.96 -11.27
CA GLY A 98 10.06 -8.59 -12.17
C GLY A 98 10.30 -9.05 -13.61
N LYS A 99 11.51 -8.83 -14.16
CA LYS A 99 11.90 -9.30 -15.50
C LYS A 99 11.81 -10.83 -15.62
N VAL A 100 12.32 -11.57 -14.64
CA VAL A 100 12.26 -13.03 -14.64
C VAL A 100 10.81 -13.54 -14.64
N ILE A 101 9.95 -12.95 -13.82
CA ILE A 101 8.52 -13.32 -13.75
C ILE A 101 7.84 -13.11 -15.10
N VAL A 102 8.06 -11.94 -15.71
CA VAL A 102 7.44 -11.59 -16.99
C VAL A 102 7.96 -12.49 -18.10
N GLY A 103 9.26 -12.77 -18.14
CA GLY A 103 9.84 -13.72 -19.08
C GLY A 103 9.33 -15.15 -18.90
N ALA A 104 9.03 -15.59 -17.68
CA ALA A 104 8.39 -16.88 -17.43
C ALA A 104 6.93 -16.90 -17.92
N VAL A 105 6.17 -15.83 -17.65
CA VAL A 105 4.77 -15.70 -18.03
C VAL A 105 4.59 -15.58 -19.55
N SER A 106 5.46 -14.81 -20.22
CA SER A 106 5.51 -14.70 -21.68
C SER A 106 5.69 -16.06 -22.35
N ARG A 107 6.62 -16.89 -21.83
CA ARG A 107 6.83 -18.26 -22.31
C ARG A 107 5.64 -19.17 -22.05
N ALA A 108 4.98 -19.04 -20.90
CA ALA A 108 3.85 -19.88 -20.52
C ALA A 108 2.56 -19.55 -21.30
N THR A 109 2.39 -18.31 -21.73
CA THR A 109 1.17 -17.83 -22.41
C THR A 109 1.31 -17.69 -23.92
N GLY A 110 2.53 -17.77 -24.45
CA GLY A 110 2.79 -17.64 -25.90
C GLY A 110 2.76 -16.19 -26.42
N ASN A 111 2.43 -15.22 -25.57
CA ASN A 111 2.48 -13.80 -25.91
C ASN A 111 3.90 -13.27 -25.71
N GLN A 112 4.53 -12.73 -26.77
CA GLN A 112 5.81 -12.05 -26.67
C GLN A 112 5.64 -10.70 -25.95
N LEU A 113 5.92 -10.69 -24.65
CA LEU A 113 5.99 -9.46 -23.85
C LEU A 113 7.41 -8.91 -24.04
N SER A 114 7.55 -7.66 -24.50
CA SER A 114 8.85 -7.03 -24.74
C SER A 114 9.64 -6.85 -23.43
N ASP A 115 10.95 -7.09 -23.49
CA ASP A 115 11.86 -7.06 -22.34
C ASP A 115 12.02 -5.66 -21.70
N GLN A 116 11.67 -4.58 -22.43
CA GLN A 116 12.07 -3.23 -22.05
C GLN A 116 11.29 -2.59 -20.90
N ALA A 117 10.14 -3.14 -20.51
CA ALA A 117 9.39 -2.67 -19.35
C ALA A 117 8.46 -3.78 -18.86
N ALA A 118 9.07 -4.81 -18.27
CA ALA A 118 8.45 -6.10 -18.01
C ALA A 118 7.08 -6.01 -17.30
N ILE A 119 6.93 -5.14 -16.29
CA ILE A 119 5.71 -5.01 -15.48
C ILE A 119 4.64 -4.08 -16.12
N PRO A 120 4.98 -2.88 -16.62
CA PRO A 120 4.07 -2.07 -17.42
C PRO A 120 3.45 -2.84 -18.59
N ALA A 121 4.25 -3.65 -19.28
CA ALA A 121 3.81 -4.47 -20.39
C ALA A 121 2.70 -5.47 -19.97
N LEU A 122 2.81 -6.09 -18.79
CA LEU A 122 1.74 -6.97 -18.28
C LEU A 122 0.42 -6.21 -18.09
N ILE A 123 0.47 -5.01 -17.52
CA ILE A 123 -0.73 -4.19 -17.26
C ILE A 123 -1.36 -3.73 -18.58
N ASP A 124 -0.55 -3.32 -19.55
CA ASP A 124 -1.04 -2.92 -20.88
C ASP A 124 -1.65 -4.10 -21.64
N ASN A 125 -1.04 -5.29 -21.56
CA ASN A 125 -1.59 -6.50 -22.18
C ASN A 125 -2.90 -6.96 -21.51
N LEU A 126 -3.03 -6.84 -20.19
CA LEU A 126 -4.30 -7.07 -19.49
C LEU A 126 -5.40 -6.14 -20.00
N TYR A 127 -5.07 -4.87 -20.23
CA TYR A 127 -6.01 -3.89 -20.76
C TYR A 127 -6.39 -4.19 -22.21
N GLN A 128 -5.46 -4.67 -23.04
CA GLN A 128 -5.76 -5.12 -24.40
C GLN A 128 -6.67 -6.36 -24.41
N GLY A 129 -6.39 -7.37 -23.59
CA GLY A 129 -7.25 -8.55 -23.48
C GLY A 129 -8.67 -8.20 -23.01
N ALA A 130 -8.83 -7.21 -22.12
CA ALA A 130 -10.15 -6.71 -21.74
C ALA A 130 -10.89 -5.99 -22.90
N GLN A 131 -10.15 -5.28 -23.77
CA GLN A 131 -10.73 -4.67 -24.98
C GLN A 131 -11.18 -5.73 -25.99
N ASP A 132 -10.41 -6.81 -26.18
CA ASP A 132 -10.77 -7.87 -27.12
C ASP A 132 -12.09 -8.56 -26.72
N VAL A 133 -12.26 -8.84 -25.42
CA VAL A 133 -13.54 -9.35 -24.90
C VAL A 133 -14.66 -8.33 -25.05
N ALA A 134 -14.39 -7.06 -24.75
CA ALA A 134 -15.39 -6.00 -24.92
C ALA A 134 -15.89 -5.91 -26.38
N ASN A 135 -14.97 -6.05 -27.35
CA ASN A 135 -15.28 -6.05 -28.77
C ASN A 135 -16.01 -7.32 -29.23
N GLN A 136 -15.72 -8.49 -28.65
CA GLN A 136 -16.46 -9.73 -28.95
C GLN A 136 -17.88 -9.73 -28.39
N VAL A 137 -18.10 -9.08 -27.25
CA VAL A 137 -19.41 -8.99 -26.61
C VAL A 137 -20.32 -7.97 -27.31
N TYR A 138 -19.74 -6.90 -27.86
CA TYR A 138 -20.46 -5.86 -28.60
C TYR A 138 -20.53 -6.18 -30.11
N SER A 139 -21.69 -6.61 -30.61
CA SER A 139 -21.84 -7.00 -32.03
C SER A 139 -22.21 -5.84 -32.96
N GLY A 140 -22.09 -4.58 -32.51
CA GLY A 140 -22.34 -3.39 -33.35
C GLY A 140 -23.79 -3.14 -33.79
N SER A 141 -24.75 -3.92 -33.29
CA SER A 141 -26.17 -3.79 -33.66
C SER A 141 -26.89 -2.79 -32.75
N PHE A 142 -27.78 -1.96 -33.33
CA PHE A 142 -28.53 -0.89 -32.63
C PHE A 142 -29.40 -1.42 -31.46
N TYR A 143 -29.70 -2.73 -31.44
CA TYR A 143 -30.48 -3.41 -30.40
C TYR A 143 -29.63 -4.16 -29.35
N ASP A 144 -28.31 -4.17 -29.47
CA ASP A 144 -27.38 -4.88 -28.55
C ASP A 144 -26.94 -3.98 -27.36
N ILE A 145 -27.90 -3.25 -26.78
CA ILE A 145 -27.68 -2.38 -25.60
C ILE A 145 -27.15 -3.21 -24.42
N PHE A 146 -27.61 -4.46 -24.29
CA PHE A 146 -27.16 -5.38 -23.25
C PHE A 146 -25.71 -5.82 -23.44
N GLY A 147 -25.29 -6.13 -24.68
CA GLY A 147 -23.89 -6.40 -25.02
C GLY A 147 -22.99 -5.18 -24.79
N ALA A 148 -23.46 -3.98 -25.14
CA ALA A 148 -22.73 -2.73 -24.88
C ALA A 148 -22.55 -2.43 -23.39
N LEU A 149 -23.54 -2.75 -22.54
CA LEU A 149 -23.42 -2.59 -21.09
C LEU A 149 -22.44 -3.58 -20.47
N LEU A 150 -22.44 -4.83 -20.95
CA LEU A 150 -21.51 -5.86 -20.46
C LEU A 150 -20.06 -5.61 -20.89
N SER A 151 -19.84 -5.15 -22.13
CA SER A 151 -18.50 -4.78 -22.61
C SER A 151 -17.95 -3.57 -21.85
N LEU A 152 -18.79 -2.58 -21.55
CA LEU A 152 -18.44 -1.43 -20.71
C LEU A 152 -18.10 -1.84 -19.27
N LEU A 153 -18.84 -2.79 -18.69
CA LEU A 153 -18.57 -3.33 -17.36
C LEU A 153 -17.18 -4.00 -17.30
N VAL A 154 -16.86 -4.83 -18.28
CA VAL A 154 -15.54 -5.49 -18.40
C VAL A 154 -14.42 -4.47 -18.50
N LEU A 155 -14.55 -3.53 -19.42
CA LEU A 155 -13.51 -2.52 -19.66
C LEU A 155 -13.31 -1.63 -18.43
N LEU A 156 -14.40 -1.24 -17.75
CA LEU A 156 -14.34 -0.47 -16.52
C LEU A 156 -13.66 -1.25 -15.39
N SER A 157 -13.96 -2.54 -15.24
CA SER A 157 -13.31 -3.41 -14.24
C SER A 157 -11.80 -3.56 -14.48
N ALA A 158 -11.38 -3.69 -15.74
CA ALA A 158 -9.98 -3.78 -16.13
C ALA A 158 -9.22 -2.47 -15.88
N ILE A 159 -9.83 -1.32 -16.19
CA ILE A 159 -9.25 0.00 -15.89
C ILE A 159 -9.06 0.18 -14.38
N ILE A 160 -10.07 -0.16 -13.57
CA ILE A 160 -9.98 -0.02 -12.11
C ILE A 160 -8.86 -0.90 -11.55
N PHE A 161 -8.76 -2.15 -12.00
CA PHE A 161 -7.68 -3.05 -11.59
C PHE A 161 -6.30 -2.50 -11.99
N ALA A 162 -6.13 -2.09 -13.25
CA ALA A 162 -4.88 -1.54 -13.75
C ALA A 162 -4.46 -0.28 -12.97
N ALA A 163 -5.39 0.64 -12.71
CA ALA A 163 -5.14 1.85 -11.93
C ALA A 163 -4.70 1.52 -10.49
N LEU A 164 -5.34 0.55 -9.84
CA LEU A 164 -4.96 0.10 -8.49
C LEU A 164 -3.59 -0.59 -8.47
N ALA A 165 -3.28 -1.42 -9.47
CA ALA A 165 -1.99 -2.08 -9.59
C ALA A 165 -0.84 -1.06 -9.78
N ILE A 166 -1.00 -0.12 -10.73
CA ILE A 166 -0.03 0.96 -10.96
C ILE A 166 0.14 1.79 -9.68
N ALA A 167 -0.96 2.20 -9.04
CA ALA A 167 -0.88 2.98 -7.81
C ALA A 167 -0.14 2.24 -6.67
N ALA A 168 -0.33 0.91 -6.55
CA ALA A 168 0.36 0.10 -5.56
C ALA A 168 1.88 0.01 -5.82
N ILE A 169 2.29 -0.16 -7.08
CA ILE A 169 3.72 -0.17 -7.48
C ILE A 169 4.34 1.19 -7.19
N ILE A 170 3.70 2.27 -7.65
CA ILE A 170 4.18 3.64 -7.44
C ILE A 170 4.32 3.95 -5.95
N ALA A 171 3.32 3.60 -5.13
CA ALA A 171 3.37 3.82 -3.70
C ALA A 171 4.56 3.08 -3.04
N ALA A 172 4.82 1.84 -3.45
CA ALA A 172 5.95 1.08 -2.94
C ALA A 172 7.31 1.67 -3.38
N LYS A 173 7.44 2.08 -4.64
CA LYS A 173 8.66 2.72 -5.18
C LYS A 173 8.93 4.08 -4.52
N VAL A 174 7.93 4.95 -4.45
CA VAL A 174 8.05 6.28 -3.83
C VAL A 174 8.44 6.18 -2.35
N MET A 175 7.80 5.28 -1.59
CA MET A 175 8.18 5.07 -0.18
C MET A 175 9.61 4.55 -0.04
N LEU A 176 10.07 3.72 -0.97
CA LEU A 176 11.43 3.21 -0.99
C LEU A 176 12.43 4.34 -1.29
N PHE A 177 12.16 5.20 -2.28
CA PHE A 177 12.97 6.39 -2.54
C PHE A 177 13.04 7.30 -1.30
N ILE A 178 11.92 7.62 -0.67
CA ILE A 178 11.91 8.46 0.54
C ILE A 178 12.74 7.82 1.65
N THR A 179 12.63 6.50 1.82
CA THR A 179 13.39 5.77 2.84
C THR A 179 14.89 5.84 2.55
N LEU A 180 15.32 5.59 1.31
CA LEU A 180 16.73 5.66 0.89
C LEU A 180 17.30 7.09 0.93
N ALA A 181 16.50 8.11 0.62
CA ALA A 181 16.90 9.51 0.72
C ALA A 181 17.31 9.89 2.16
N LEU A 182 16.63 9.30 3.15
CA LEU A 182 16.91 9.51 4.57
C LEU A 182 17.99 8.56 5.13
N ALA A 183 18.59 7.70 4.31
CA ALA A 183 19.60 6.75 4.73
C ALA A 183 20.78 7.34 5.52
N PRO A 184 21.34 8.54 5.22
CA PRO A 184 22.45 9.11 5.98
C PRO A 184 22.16 9.17 7.49
N ILE A 185 20.94 9.54 7.86
CA ILE A 185 20.49 9.68 9.25
C ILE A 185 20.47 8.31 9.94
N TRP A 186 19.97 7.29 9.25
CA TRP A 186 19.89 5.94 9.81
C TRP A 186 21.25 5.25 9.87
N ILE A 187 22.12 5.49 8.89
CA ILE A 187 23.46 4.89 8.80
C ILE A 187 24.36 5.36 9.95
N ILE A 188 24.37 6.66 10.29
CA ILE A 188 25.19 7.16 11.40
C ILE A 188 24.74 6.61 12.76
N LEU A 189 23.42 6.42 12.94
CA LEU A 189 22.86 5.85 14.17
C LEU A 189 23.27 4.39 14.38
N TRP A 190 23.73 3.71 13.34
CA TRP A 190 24.18 2.32 13.43
C TRP A 190 25.47 2.19 14.26
N LEU A 191 26.25 3.27 14.37
CA LEU A 191 27.49 3.33 15.14
C LEU A 191 27.27 3.09 16.65
N TYR A 192 26.15 3.58 17.18
CA TYR A 192 25.85 3.48 18.61
C TYR A 192 24.93 2.28 18.90
N ARG A 193 25.30 1.48 19.91
CA ARG A 193 24.49 0.32 20.37
C ARG A 193 23.07 0.69 20.81
N TRP A 194 22.87 1.90 21.33
CA TRP A 194 21.56 2.34 21.80
C TRP A 194 20.62 2.71 20.65
N SER A 195 21.15 3.32 19.57
CA SER A 195 20.36 3.75 18.41
C SER A 195 20.37 2.75 17.24
N SER A 196 21.14 1.65 17.32
CA SER A 196 21.21 0.65 16.26
C SER A 196 19.84 0.05 15.90
N ARG A 197 18.92 -0.03 16.87
CA ARG A 197 17.53 -0.46 16.66
C ARG A 197 16.79 0.40 15.63
N MET A 198 17.09 1.69 15.54
CA MET A 198 16.48 2.59 14.56
C MET A 198 17.02 2.30 13.16
N SER A 199 18.31 2.04 13.02
CA SER A 199 18.95 1.62 11.77
C SER A 199 18.48 0.24 11.31
N GLU A 200 18.26 -0.69 12.24
CA GLU A 200 17.62 -1.98 11.99
C GLU A 200 16.18 -1.79 11.48
N GLY A 201 15.45 -0.81 12.03
CA GLY A 201 14.13 -0.39 11.54
C GLY A 201 14.16 0.12 10.11
N PHE A 202 15.18 0.91 9.72
CA PHE A 202 15.39 1.34 8.34
C PHE A 202 15.64 0.16 7.40
N LEU A 203 16.52 -0.78 7.78
CA LEU A 203 16.78 -1.99 6.99
C LEU A 203 15.53 -2.86 6.86
N SER A 204 14.78 -3.02 7.95
CA SER A 204 13.51 -3.73 7.97
C SER A 204 12.48 -3.05 7.07
N LEU A 205 12.32 -1.72 7.13
CA LEU A 205 11.40 -1.00 6.25
C LEU A 205 11.80 -1.11 4.77
N THR A 206 13.09 -0.97 4.48
CA THR A 206 13.63 -1.11 3.12
C THR A 206 13.35 -2.51 2.57
N THR A 207 13.60 -3.54 3.39
CA THR A 207 13.34 -4.94 3.03
C THR A 207 11.86 -5.23 2.86
N PHE A 208 11.00 -4.68 3.72
CA PHE A 208 9.54 -4.74 3.57
C PHE A 208 9.08 -4.19 2.22
N LEU A 209 9.58 -3.01 1.83
CA LEU A 209 9.20 -2.37 0.57
C LEU A 209 9.71 -3.15 -0.64
N MET A 210 10.93 -3.71 -0.59
CA MET A 210 11.44 -4.61 -1.63
C MET A 210 10.57 -5.87 -1.78
N ILE A 211 10.27 -6.56 -0.68
CA ILE A 211 9.41 -7.75 -0.68
C ILE A 211 8.03 -7.40 -1.21
N GLN A 212 7.47 -6.26 -0.80
CA GLN A 212 6.17 -5.80 -1.29
C GLN A 212 6.16 -5.63 -2.82
N GLN A 213 7.20 -5.01 -3.40
CA GLN A 213 7.31 -4.87 -4.86
C GLN A 213 7.39 -6.23 -5.56
N VAL A 214 8.26 -7.12 -5.07
CA VAL A 214 8.41 -8.48 -5.61
C VAL A 214 7.09 -9.25 -5.59
N LEU A 215 6.33 -9.17 -4.50
CA LEU A 215 5.02 -9.82 -4.39
C LEU A 215 3.99 -9.24 -5.37
N ILE A 216 3.98 -7.91 -5.57
CA ILE A 216 3.12 -7.27 -6.57
C ILE A 216 3.46 -7.79 -7.98
N TYR A 217 4.75 -7.89 -8.30
CA TYR A 217 5.20 -8.38 -9.60
C TYR A 217 4.83 -9.86 -9.80
N GLY A 218 5.06 -10.70 -8.79
CA GLY A 218 4.68 -12.12 -8.82
C GLY A 218 3.18 -12.31 -8.99
N PHE A 219 2.40 -11.52 -8.26
CA PHE A 219 0.95 -11.54 -8.37
C PHE A 219 0.47 -11.09 -9.76
N LEU A 220 1.04 -10.03 -10.34
CA LEU A 220 0.65 -9.56 -11.68
C LEU A 220 0.94 -10.61 -12.76
N GLY A 221 2.07 -11.32 -12.67
CA GLY A 221 2.38 -12.41 -13.59
C GLY A 221 1.41 -13.59 -13.49
N PHE A 222 1.07 -14.00 -12.27
CA PHE A 222 0.06 -15.05 -12.04
C PHE A 222 -1.34 -14.61 -12.50
N TYR A 223 -1.72 -13.36 -12.19
CA TYR A 223 -3.00 -12.78 -12.58
C TYR A 223 -3.15 -12.71 -14.10
N PHE A 224 -2.10 -12.36 -14.83
CA PHE A 224 -2.09 -12.41 -16.29
C PHE A 224 -2.40 -13.80 -16.84
N SER A 225 -1.81 -14.84 -16.25
CA SER A 225 -2.07 -16.23 -16.64
C SER A 225 -3.52 -16.64 -16.34
N LEU A 226 -4.08 -16.22 -15.20
CA LEU A 226 -5.49 -16.44 -14.86
C LEU A 226 -6.44 -15.74 -15.83
N VAL A 227 -6.14 -14.50 -16.21
CA VAL A 227 -6.94 -13.76 -17.20
C VAL A 227 -6.91 -14.49 -18.53
N ASN A 228 -5.75 -14.89 -19.04
CA ASN A 228 -5.66 -15.64 -20.30
C ASN A 228 -6.43 -16.98 -20.25
N ALA A 229 -6.40 -17.68 -19.12
CA ALA A 229 -7.21 -18.89 -18.94
C ALA A 229 -8.72 -18.59 -18.99
N ALA A 230 -9.15 -17.49 -18.36
CA ALA A 230 -10.54 -17.03 -18.43
C ALA A 230 -10.92 -16.62 -19.86
N LEU A 231 -10.03 -15.95 -20.59
CA LEU A 231 -10.22 -15.57 -22.00
C LEU A 231 -10.39 -16.79 -22.91
N ASN A 232 -9.54 -17.81 -22.76
CA ASN A 232 -9.62 -19.04 -23.55
C ASN A 232 -10.91 -19.84 -23.26
N THR A 233 -11.39 -19.81 -22.02
CA THR A 233 -12.67 -20.43 -21.66
C THR A 233 -13.84 -19.66 -22.25
N ALA A 234 -13.76 -18.32 -22.24
CA ALA A 234 -14.79 -17.42 -22.75
C ALA A 234 -14.99 -17.56 -24.28
N THR A 235 -13.91 -17.67 -25.06
CA THR A 235 -13.99 -17.79 -26.54
C THR A 235 -14.49 -19.15 -27.04
N SER A 236 -14.56 -20.16 -26.17
CA SER A 236 -15.06 -21.50 -26.50
C SER A 236 -16.59 -21.67 -26.39
N GLY A 237 -17.30 -20.67 -25.84
CA GLY A 237 -18.77 -20.67 -25.72
C GLY A 237 -19.44 -19.96 -26.91
N GLY A 238 -20.17 -20.70 -27.75
CA GLY A 238 -20.83 -20.19 -28.96
C GLY A 238 -21.89 -19.10 -28.73
N ALA A 239 -22.21 -18.34 -29.78
CA ALA A 239 -22.96 -17.07 -29.76
C ALA A 239 -24.48 -17.16 -29.46
N THR A 240 -24.87 -17.45 -28.21
CA THR A 240 -26.25 -17.23 -27.70
C THR A 240 -26.24 -16.26 -26.50
N MET A 241 -27.40 -15.68 -26.13
CA MET A 241 -27.46 -14.66 -25.06
C MET A 241 -27.02 -15.15 -23.67
N ASP A 242 -27.26 -16.42 -23.33
CA ASP A 242 -26.70 -17.05 -22.13
C ASP A 242 -25.16 -17.14 -22.20
N SER A 243 -24.61 -17.32 -23.41
CA SER A 243 -23.17 -17.36 -23.64
C SER A 243 -22.49 -16.00 -23.47
N LYS A 244 -23.18 -14.88 -23.74
CA LYS A 244 -22.61 -13.53 -23.51
C LYS A 244 -22.37 -13.24 -22.02
N MET A 245 -23.27 -13.68 -21.13
CA MET A 245 -23.05 -13.60 -19.68
C MET A 245 -21.97 -14.58 -19.22
N SER A 246 -21.93 -15.79 -19.79
CA SER A 246 -20.87 -16.77 -19.54
C SER A 246 -19.48 -16.28 -19.97
N LEU A 247 -19.40 -15.39 -20.95
CA LEU A 247 -18.15 -14.79 -21.44
C LEU A 247 -17.60 -13.72 -20.46
N VAL A 248 -18.49 -12.94 -19.87
CA VAL A 248 -18.16 -11.74 -19.09
C VAL A 248 -17.94 -12.05 -17.61
N LEU A 249 -18.72 -12.99 -17.06
CA LEU A 249 -18.71 -13.31 -15.63
C LEU A 249 -17.35 -13.80 -15.11
N PRO A 250 -16.62 -14.69 -15.81
CA PRO A 250 -15.30 -15.15 -15.34
C PRO A 250 -14.28 -14.01 -15.26
N LEU A 251 -14.29 -13.09 -16.24
CA LEU A 251 -13.37 -11.97 -16.29
C LEU A 251 -13.63 -10.96 -15.17
N VAL A 252 -14.90 -10.63 -14.91
CA VAL A 252 -15.29 -9.75 -13.80
C VAL A 252 -14.96 -10.39 -12.45
N LEU A 253 -15.20 -11.69 -12.26
CA LEU A 253 -14.83 -12.40 -11.03
C LEU A 253 -13.31 -12.38 -10.81
N VAL A 254 -12.51 -12.64 -11.84
CA VAL A 254 -11.05 -12.59 -11.77
C VAL A 254 -10.59 -11.19 -11.37
N THR A 255 -11.16 -10.11 -11.93
CA THR A 255 -10.80 -8.73 -11.53
C THR A 255 -11.12 -8.44 -10.07
N ILE A 256 -12.28 -8.86 -9.55
CA ILE A 256 -12.67 -8.65 -8.15
C ILE A 256 -11.72 -9.40 -7.21
N ILE A 257 -11.42 -10.67 -7.51
CA ILE A 257 -10.47 -11.47 -6.75
C ILE A 257 -9.08 -10.84 -6.81
N GLY A 258 -8.67 -10.36 -7.98
CA GLY A 258 -7.38 -9.72 -8.17
C GLY A 258 -7.21 -8.44 -7.35
N ILE A 259 -8.25 -7.59 -7.30
CA ILE A 259 -8.26 -6.39 -6.44
C ILE A 259 -8.14 -6.79 -4.97
N TYR A 260 -8.88 -7.81 -4.52
CA TYR A 260 -8.82 -8.28 -3.14
C TYR A 260 -7.42 -8.78 -2.76
N VAL A 261 -6.77 -9.56 -3.63
CA VAL A 261 -5.42 -10.09 -3.39
C VAL A 261 -4.40 -8.95 -3.36
N LEU A 262 -4.47 -7.98 -4.29
CA LEU A 262 -3.58 -6.79 -4.28
C LEU A 262 -3.63 -6.04 -2.94
N MET A 263 -4.82 -5.89 -2.34
CA MET A 263 -4.97 -5.24 -1.04
C MET A 263 -4.34 -6.02 0.12
N GLN A 264 -4.15 -7.34 -0.03
CA GLN A 264 -3.56 -8.21 0.99
C GLN A 264 -2.03 -8.28 0.91
N ILE A 265 -1.42 -7.92 -0.23
CA ILE A 265 0.03 -8.00 -0.44
C ILE A 265 0.85 -7.28 0.65
N PRO A 266 0.51 -6.04 1.08
CA PRO A 266 1.27 -5.38 2.14
C PRO A 266 1.25 -6.16 3.47
N SER A 267 0.13 -6.83 3.79
CA SER A 267 0.06 -7.67 4.99
C SER A 267 0.98 -8.89 4.88
N ILE A 268 1.01 -9.54 3.71
CA ILE A 268 1.88 -10.70 3.46
C ILE A 268 3.36 -10.26 3.51
N ALA A 269 3.71 -9.15 2.87
CA ALA A 269 5.06 -8.60 2.88
C ALA A 269 5.55 -8.33 4.32
N SER A 270 4.68 -7.84 5.21
CA SER A 270 5.04 -7.55 6.60
C SER A 270 5.39 -8.80 7.41
N ILE A 271 4.74 -9.93 7.11
CA ILE A 271 4.99 -11.21 7.77
C ILE A 271 6.35 -11.74 7.32
N LEU A 272 6.61 -11.73 6.01
CA LEU A 272 7.88 -12.19 5.42
C LEU A 272 9.08 -11.37 5.89
N ASN A 273 8.89 -10.07 6.11
CA ASN A 273 9.93 -9.18 6.64
C ASN A 273 10.21 -9.35 8.14
N GLY A 274 9.59 -10.33 8.82
CA GLY A 274 9.79 -10.57 10.25
C GLY A 274 9.01 -9.63 11.17
N GLY A 275 8.10 -8.81 10.64
CA GLY A 275 7.23 -7.90 11.41
C GLY A 275 6.16 -8.61 12.25
N GLY A 276 6.04 -9.94 12.12
CA GLY A 276 5.07 -10.78 12.83
C GLY A 276 5.23 -10.86 14.35
N TYR A 277 6.36 -10.41 14.92
CA TYR A 277 6.62 -10.54 16.37
C TYR A 277 6.52 -9.24 17.18
N LEU A 278 6.26 -8.07 16.58
CA LEU A 278 6.27 -6.79 17.32
C LEU A 278 5.10 -5.83 17.05
N SER A 279 4.13 -6.15 16.19
CA SER A 279 3.00 -5.21 15.94
C SER A 279 1.68 -5.80 15.45
N THR A 280 1.31 -7.02 15.86
CA THR A 280 -0.02 -7.59 15.55
C THR A 280 -1.21 -6.78 16.09
N VAL A 281 -0.97 -5.70 16.85
CA VAL A 281 -2.01 -4.78 17.35
C VAL A 281 -1.99 -3.40 16.66
N GLY A 282 -0.96 -3.03 15.89
CA GLY A 282 -0.80 -1.64 15.38
C GLY A 282 -0.74 -1.47 13.86
N ALA A 283 -0.12 -2.38 13.12
CA ALA A 283 0.11 -2.22 11.68
C ALA A 283 -1.15 -2.47 10.82
N ARG A 284 -2.18 -3.08 11.40
CA ARG A 284 -3.51 -3.26 10.76
C ARG A 284 -4.30 -1.94 10.63
N TYR A 285 -3.83 -0.85 11.26
CA TYR A 285 -4.61 0.38 11.43
C TYR A 285 -4.21 1.56 10.51
N SER A 286 -3.03 1.54 9.87
CA SER A 286 -2.52 2.71 9.13
C SER A 286 -2.88 2.71 7.64
N TYR A 287 -2.72 1.60 6.91
CA TYR A 287 -2.93 1.60 5.46
C TYR A 287 -4.37 1.33 5.00
N GLY A 288 -5.19 0.62 5.80
CA GLY A 288 -6.62 0.45 5.52
C GLY A 288 -7.44 1.75 5.58
N ARG A 289 -6.85 2.85 6.06
CA ARG A 289 -7.45 4.19 6.08
C ARG A 289 -7.12 5.05 4.87
N PHE A 290 -6.07 4.77 4.10
CA PHE A 290 -5.75 5.59 2.93
C PHE A 290 -6.78 5.38 1.81
N GLY A 291 -7.10 4.11 1.50
CA GLY A 291 -8.21 3.76 0.59
C GLY A 291 -9.59 4.14 1.12
N ARG A 292 -9.84 4.04 2.44
CA ARG A 292 -11.08 4.52 3.07
C ARG A 292 -11.20 6.04 3.12
N ASN A 293 -10.09 6.79 3.08
CA ASN A 293 -10.09 8.25 3.09
C ASN A 293 -10.24 8.82 1.68
N ALA A 294 -9.74 8.17 0.63
CA ALA A 294 -10.05 8.56 -0.75
C ALA A 294 -11.58 8.52 -1.03
N VAL A 295 -12.27 7.48 -0.53
CA VAL A 295 -13.74 7.36 -0.61
C VAL A 295 -14.48 8.31 0.37
N ARG A 296 -13.78 8.88 1.36
CA ARG A 296 -14.34 9.94 2.23
C ARG A 296 -14.26 11.33 1.61
N TYR A 297 -13.39 11.53 0.62
CA TYR A 297 -13.31 12.77 -0.15
C TYR A 297 -14.30 12.82 -1.33
N SER A 298 -14.88 11.69 -1.75
CA SER A 298 -16.06 11.72 -2.63
C SER A 298 -17.29 12.16 -1.82
N GLY A 299 -17.83 13.34 -2.13
CA GLY A 299 -18.88 14.06 -1.36
C GLY A 299 -20.19 13.31 -1.07
N ALA A 300 -20.37 12.09 -1.57
CA ALA A 300 -21.58 11.27 -1.39
C ALA A 300 -21.84 10.84 0.07
N ARG A 301 -20.80 10.64 0.91
CA ARG A 301 -20.99 10.22 2.32
C ARG A 301 -21.20 11.37 3.30
N TRP A 302 -20.85 12.59 2.94
CA TRP A 302 -21.06 13.76 3.82
C TRP A 302 -22.55 14.13 3.93
N ALA A 303 -23.29 13.99 2.82
CA ALA A 303 -24.74 14.16 2.77
C ALA A 303 -25.48 13.06 3.55
N ALA A 304 -25.12 11.78 3.33
CA ALA A 304 -25.74 10.65 4.02
C ALA A 304 -25.47 10.65 5.54
N GLY A 305 -24.26 11.05 5.96
CA GLY A 305 -23.86 11.10 7.36
C GLY A 305 -24.48 12.25 8.18
N ARG A 306 -24.93 13.33 7.53
CA ARG A 306 -25.73 14.38 8.17
C ARG A 306 -27.21 14.02 8.22
N ALA A 307 -27.77 13.44 7.16
CA ALA A 307 -29.15 12.99 7.13
C ALA A 307 -29.43 11.88 8.17
N ALA A 308 -28.53 10.89 8.30
CA ALA A 308 -28.68 9.82 9.27
C ALA A 308 -28.53 10.30 10.74
N ARG A 309 -27.69 11.32 10.99
CA ARG A 309 -27.55 11.94 12.32
C ARG A 309 -28.75 12.83 12.67
N GLY A 310 -29.28 13.59 11.71
CA GLY A 310 -30.49 14.38 11.87
C GLY A 310 -31.72 13.50 12.14
N ALA A 311 -31.89 12.41 11.39
CA ALA A 311 -32.99 11.47 11.59
C ALA A 311 -32.94 10.78 12.96
N ARG A 312 -31.75 10.42 13.45
CA ARG A 312 -31.58 9.82 14.79
C ARG A 312 -31.81 10.81 15.92
N GLN A 313 -31.43 12.08 15.77
CA GLN A 313 -31.72 13.12 16.76
C GLN A 313 -33.21 13.46 16.81
N LEU A 314 -33.89 13.50 15.66
CA LEU A 314 -35.34 13.71 15.59
C LEU A 314 -36.12 12.55 16.20
N ALA A 315 -35.72 11.30 15.91
CA ALA A 315 -36.31 10.13 16.54
C ALA A 315 -36.06 10.11 18.06
N ALA A 316 -34.83 10.43 18.51
CA ALA A 316 -34.53 10.47 19.94
C ALA A 316 -35.31 11.57 20.69
N ASN A 317 -35.57 12.72 20.07
CA ASN A 317 -36.38 13.79 20.65
C ASN A 317 -37.88 13.45 20.69
N SER A 318 -38.41 12.74 19.69
CA SER A 318 -39.82 12.32 19.70
C SER A 318 -40.11 11.24 20.75
N PHE A 319 -39.16 10.35 21.03
CA PHE A 319 -39.28 9.38 22.12
C PHE A 319 -39.13 10.01 23.52
N ARG A 320 -38.40 11.13 23.65
CA ARG A 320 -38.30 11.88 24.92
C ARG A 320 -39.53 12.74 25.19
N SER A 321 -40.09 13.41 24.18
CA SER A 321 -41.30 14.22 24.34
C SER A 321 -42.52 13.37 24.67
N SER A 322 -42.65 12.18 24.09
CA SER A 322 -43.73 11.24 24.38
C SER A 322 -43.65 10.64 25.79
N ARG A 323 -42.44 10.39 26.33
CA ARG A 323 -42.27 10.00 27.75
C ARG A 323 -42.54 11.15 28.71
N ALA A 324 -42.11 12.37 28.38
CA ALA A 324 -42.38 13.55 29.21
C ALA A 324 -43.88 13.89 29.26
N ALA A 325 -44.59 13.77 28.13
CA ALA A 325 -46.04 13.97 28.08
C ALA A 325 -46.80 12.92 28.92
N ARG A 326 -46.44 11.64 28.80
CA ARG A 326 -47.03 10.55 29.61
C ARG A 326 -46.74 10.69 31.11
N ALA A 327 -45.54 11.18 31.47
CA ALA A 327 -45.20 11.46 32.87
C ALA A 327 -46.01 12.66 33.43
N GLY A 328 -46.24 13.69 32.62
CA GLY A 328 -47.05 14.85 33.00
C GLY A 328 -48.54 14.52 33.18
N GLU A 329 -49.11 13.67 32.34
CA GLU A 329 -50.50 13.19 32.49
C GLU A 329 -50.67 12.30 33.73
N ALA A 330 -49.72 11.38 33.98
CA ALA A 330 -49.73 10.52 35.17
C ALA A 330 -49.62 11.33 36.48
N ALA A 331 -48.79 12.39 36.48
CA ALA A 331 -48.68 13.29 37.62
C ALA A 331 -49.97 14.09 37.86
N ARG A 332 -50.64 14.56 36.79
CA ARG A 332 -51.91 15.28 36.89
C ARG A 332 -53.06 14.37 37.35
N SER A 333 -53.11 13.12 36.91
CA SER A 333 -54.12 12.15 37.38
C SER A 333 -53.93 11.79 38.86
N ALA A 334 -52.68 11.67 39.32
CA ALA A 334 -52.38 11.40 40.73
C ALA A 334 -52.79 12.58 41.65
N ILE A 335 -52.56 13.82 41.20
CA ILE A 335 -52.99 15.02 41.95
C ILE A 335 -54.52 15.13 41.99
N GLN A 336 -55.23 14.80 40.91
CA GLN A 336 -56.69 14.79 40.89
C GLN A 336 -57.29 13.68 41.76
N GLN A 337 -56.64 12.51 41.87
CA GLN A 337 -57.05 11.46 42.80
C GLN A 337 -56.81 11.88 44.26
N GLY A 338 -55.65 12.44 44.58
CA GLY A 338 -55.36 12.95 45.93
C GLY A 338 -56.31 14.08 46.36
N ALA A 339 -56.72 14.95 45.44
CA ALA A 339 -57.71 15.99 45.71
C ALA A 339 -59.12 15.42 45.95
N ARG A 340 -59.49 14.33 45.27
CA ARG A 340 -60.78 13.64 45.46
C ARG A 340 -60.83 12.85 46.77
N ASP A 341 -59.73 12.24 47.18
CA ASP A 341 -59.66 11.50 48.44
C ASP A 341 -59.67 12.44 49.65
N ASN A 342 -59.10 13.63 49.52
CA ASN A 342 -59.12 14.67 50.57
C ASN A 342 -60.48 15.41 50.69
N SER A 343 -61.37 15.26 49.71
CA SER A 343 -62.73 15.86 49.73
C SER A 343 -63.82 14.91 50.20
N ARG A 344 -63.47 13.71 50.71
CA ARG A 344 -64.43 12.78 51.29
C ARG A 344 -64.68 13.19 52.75
N PRO A 345 -65.92 13.50 53.16
CA PRO A 345 -66.21 13.78 54.56
C PRO A 345 -65.93 12.53 55.40
N LEU A 346 -65.22 12.71 56.51
CA LEU A 346 -65.06 11.70 57.54
C LEU A 346 -66.46 11.33 58.05
N ALA A 347 -66.86 10.07 57.84
CA ALA A 347 -68.06 9.50 58.44
C ALA A 347 -67.78 9.05 59.87
#